data_AF-A0A9P0MGG2-F1
#
_entry.id   AF-A0A9P0MGG2-F1
#
_cell.length_a   1.000
_cell.length_b   1.000
_cell.length_c   1.000
_cell.angle_alpha   90.00
_cell.angle_beta   90.00
_cell.angle_gamma   90.00
#
_symmetry.space_group_name_H-M   'P 1'
#
loop_
_entity.id
_entity.type
_entity.pdbx_description
1 polymer ?
#
loop_
_entity_poly.entity_id
_entity_poly.type
_entity_poly.pdbx_seq_one_letter_code
_entity_poly.pdbx_strand_id
1 'polypeptide(L)' 'MSLVFFFNTVFLLADGLKNAITSFIIPTVFLTAWTLLLCEIERFKA' A
#
# COMPACT_ATOMS: atom_id res chain seq x y z
N MET A 1 -30.65 17.11 6.24
CA MET A 1 -30.18 16.00 5.38
C MET A 1 -28.74 16.14 4.87
N SER A 2 -28.00 17.23 5.14
CA SER A 2 -26.69 17.49 4.51
C SER A 2 -25.46 16.87 5.21
N LEU A 3 -25.46 16.73 6.55
CA LEU A 3 -24.28 16.29 7.30
C LEU A 3 -24.01 14.77 7.20
N VAL A 4 -25.07 13.96 7.22
CA VAL A 4 -24.97 12.49 7.11
C VAL A 4 -24.33 12.09 5.78
N PHE A 5 -24.69 12.78 4.70
CA PHE A 5 -24.13 12.53 3.37
C PHE A 5 -22.64 12.85 3.33
N PHE A 6 -22.22 13.99 3.92
CA PHE A 6 -20.83 14.38 4.02
C PHE A 6 -19.98 13.35 4.79
N PHE A 7 -20.43 12.92 5.97
CA PHE A 7 -19.72 11.89 6.74
C PHE A 7 -19.60 10.57 5.98
N ASN A 8 -20.66 10.16 5.27
CA ASN A 8 -20.66 8.93 4.49
C ASN A 8 -19.65 8.98 3.33
N THR A 9 -19.56 10.11 2.61
CA THR A 9 -18.58 10.31 1.54
C THR A 9 -17.14 10.27 2.06
N VAL A 10 -16.87 10.91 3.21
CA VAL A 10 -15.53 10.91 3.82
C VAL A 10 -15.13 9.50 4.26
N PHE A 11 -16.07 8.74 4.84
CA PHE A 11 -15.81 7.37 5.28
C PHE A 11 -15.50 6.44 4.09
N LEU A 12 -16.31 6.52 3.03
CA LEU A 12 -16.08 5.75 1.79
C LEU A 12 -14.72 6.09 1.13
N LEU A 13 -14.34 7.37 1.15
CA LEU A 13 -13.03 7.80 0.63
C LEU A 13 -11.88 7.22 1.47
N ALA A 14 -12.02 7.23 2.80
CA ALA A 14 -11.02 6.66 3.71
C ALA A 14 -10.88 5.15 3.55
N ASP A 15 -11.99 4.42 3.40
CA ASP A 15 -11.98 2.98 3.15
C ASP A 15 -11.39 2.62 1.79
N GLY A 16 -11.73 3.39 0.75
CA GLY A 16 -11.15 3.23 -0.58
C GLY A 16 -9.64 3.43 -0.58
N LEU A 17 -9.17 4.48 0.10
CA LEU A 17 -7.74 4.76 0.26
C LEU A 17 -7.05 3.65 1.05
N LYS A 18 -7.62 3.21 2.17
CA LYS A 18 -7.09 2.12 2.98
C LYS A 18 -6.95 0.84 2.15
N ASN A 19 -7.98 0.49 1.38
CA ASN A 19 -7.98 -0.70 0.53
C ASN A 19 -6.92 -0.61 -0.59
N ALA A 20 -6.75 0.56 -1.20
CA ALA A 20 -5.72 0.79 -2.20
C ALA A 20 -4.31 0.66 -1.62
N ILE A 21 -4.05 1.22 -0.44
CA ILE A 21 -2.76 1.12 0.25
C ILE A 21 -2.44 -0.35 0.58
N THR A 22 -3.40 -1.08 1.14
CA THR A 22 -3.20 -2.49 1.51
C THR A 22 -3.05 -3.41 0.31
N SER A 23 -3.79 -3.16 -0.78
CA SER A 23 -3.79 -4.02 -1.96
C SER A 23 -2.61 -3.77 -2.88
N PHE A 24 -2.08 -2.54 -2.94
CA PHE A 24 -1.04 -2.19 -3.91
C PHE A 24 0.26 -1.74 -3.25
N ILE A 25 0.20 -0.79 -2.32
CA ILE A 25 1.43 -0.18 -1.80
C ILE A 25 2.24 -1.15 -0.94
N ILE A 26 1.59 -1.83 0.02
CA ILE A 26 2.26 -2.79 0.91
C ILE A 26 2.97 -3.91 0.12
N PRO A 27 2.29 -4.65 -0.79
CA PRO A 27 2.95 -5.72 -1.53
C PRO A 27 4.04 -5.20 -2.46
N THR A 28 3.86 -4.04 -3.11
CA THR A 28 4.90 -3.47 -3.97
C THR A 28 6.15 -3.12 -3.19
N VAL A 29 6.02 -2.42 -2.04
CA VAL A 29 7.18 -2.07 -1.20
C VAL A 29 7.89 -3.32 -0.69
N PHE A 30 7.14 -4.34 -0.28
CA PHE A 30 7.71 -5.61 0.16
C PHE A 30 8.50 -6.30 -0.96
N LEU A 31 7.94 -6.40 -2.17
CA LEU A 31 8.61 -7.01 -3.32
C LEU A 31 9.87 -6.24 -3.73
N THR A 32 9.83 -4.90 -3.72
CA THR A 32 11.00 -4.08 -4.03
C THR A 32 12.10 -4.26 -2.98
N ALA A 33 11.77 -4.27 -1.69
CA ALA A 33 12.75 -4.51 -0.63
C ALA A 33 13.35 -5.93 -0.73
N TRP A 34 12.51 -6.92 -1.00
CA TRP A 34 12.93 -8.31 -1.16
C TRP A 34 13.87 -8.50 -2.35
N THR A 35 13.54 -7.91 -3.51
CA THR A 35 14.37 -7.98 -4.71
C THR A 35 15.72 -7.28 -4.55
N LEU A 36 15.76 -6.13 -3.87
CA LEU A 36 17.02 -5.46 -3.52
C LEU A 36 17.89 -6.32 -2.60
N LEU A 37 17.28 -6.95 -1.60
CA LEU A 37 18.00 -7.84 -0.67
C LEU A 37 18.57 -9.07 -1.40
N LEU A 38 17.82 -9.68 -2.31
CA LEU A 38 18.31 -10.77 -3.15
C LEU A 38 19.49 -10.33 -4.04
N CYS A 39 19.41 -9.12 -4.62
CA CYS A 39 20.49 -8.55 -5.41
C CYS A 39 21.78 -8.39 -4.59
N GLU A 40 21.66 -7.90 -3.36
CA GLU A 40 22.79 -7.72 -2.45
C GLU A 40 23.43 -9.07 -2.08
N ILE A 41 22.62 -10.09 -1.79
CA ILE A 41 23.11 -11.44 -1.46
C ILE A 41 23.90 -12.05 -2.62
N GLU A 42 23.39 -11.97 -3.85
CA GLU A 42 24.11 -12.48 -5.03
C GLU A 42 25.42 -11.70 -5.27
N ARG A 43 25.44 -10.39 -4.98
CA ARG A 43 26.66 -9.58 -5.07
C ARG A 43 27.74 -10.00 -4.07
N PHE A 44 27.37 -10.44 -2.87
CA PHE A 44 28.32 -10.94 -1.86
C PHE A 44 28.80 -12.37 -2.13
N LYS A 45 28.13 -13.10 -3.03
CA LYS A 45 28.46 -14.49 -3.39
C LYS A 45 29.47 -14.59 -4.55
N ALA A 46 29.60 -13.52 -5.35
CA ALA A 46 30.58 -13.39 -6.43
C ALA A 46 31.94 -12.87 -5.92
#